data_AF-A0A3S0TG14-F1
#
_entry.id   AF-A0A3S0TG14-F1
#
_cell.length_a   1.000
_cell.length_b   1.000
_cell.length_c   1.000
_cell.angle_alpha   90.00
_cell.angle_beta   90.00
_cell.angle_gamma   90.00
#
_symmetry.space_group_name_H-M   'P 1'
#
loop_
_entity.id
_entity.type
_entity.pdbx_description
1 polymer ?
#
loop_
_entity_poly.entity_id
_entity_poly.type
_entity_poly.pdbx_seq_one_letter_code
_entity_poly.pdbx_strand_id
1 'polypeptide(L)'
;MGYADTRAGHMLSRQLGIVGNYCLMNDLPALNAMVVNAATKEPGGDVVLTPGRTFGQELRAIYRQDWYEVGVPTTGTLRKVWESM
;
A
#
# COMPACT_ATOMS: atom_id res chain seq x y z
N MET A 1 -6.00 -11.67 -6.74
CA MET A 1 -5.12 -12.85 -6.79
C MET A 1 -5.88 -14.04 -6.22
N GLY A 2 -6.01 -15.13 -6.98
CA GLY A 2 -6.67 -16.37 -6.56
C GLY A 2 -5.70 -17.26 -5.79
N TYR A 3 -5.43 -16.93 -4.54
CA TYR A 3 -4.74 -17.85 -3.64
C TYR A 3 -5.79 -18.68 -2.89
N ALA A 4 -5.59 -19.99 -2.87
CA ALA A 4 -6.45 -20.95 -2.17
C ALA A 4 -6.43 -20.78 -0.64
N ASP A 5 -5.49 -19.99 -0.10
CA ASP A 5 -5.28 -19.80 1.33
C ASP A 5 -5.63 -18.36 1.74
N THR A 6 -6.76 -18.19 2.44
CA THR A 6 -7.22 -16.92 2.99
C THR A 6 -6.31 -16.36 4.08
N ARG A 7 -5.41 -17.17 4.67
CA ARG A 7 -4.41 -16.72 5.66
C ARG A 7 -3.37 -15.79 5.05
N ALA A 8 -3.14 -15.87 3.73
CA ALA A 8 -2.20 -14.99 3.04
C ALA A 8 -2.58 -13.51 3.18
N GLY A 9 -3.87 -13.19 3.25
CA GLY A 9 -4.36 -11.83 3.51
C GLY A 9 -3.95 -11.31 4.89
N HIS A 10 -4.05 -12.17 5.93
CA HIS A 10 -3.60 -11.83 7.29
C HIS A 10 -2.08 -11.65 7.38
N MET A 11 -1.31 -12.40 6.58
CA MET A 11 0.16 -12.33 6.58
C MET A 11 0.73 -11.13 5.83
N LEU A 12 -0.09 -10.40 5.06
CA LEU A 12 0.34 -9.27 4.23
C LEU A 12 -0.01 -7.90 4.82
N SER A 13 -0.94 -7.83 5.76
CA SER A 13 -1.41 -6.59 6.39
C SER A 13 -0.26 -5.68 6.84
N ARG A 14 0.73 -6.23 7.56
CA ARG A 14 1.91 -5.48 8.02
C ARG A 14 2.73 -4.91 6.87
N GLN A 15 3.01 -5.72 5.86
CA GLN A 15 3.85 -5.38 4.71
C GLN A 15 3.18 -4.28 3.88
N LEU A 16 1.86 -4.37 3.72
CA LEU A 16 1.05 -3.33 3.09
C LEU A 16 1.07 -2.04 3.92
N GLY A 17 1.01 -2.13 5.24
CA GLY A 17 1.16 -0.98 6.13
C GLY A 17 2.53 -0.29 5.96
N ILE A 18 3.62 -1.06 5.89
CA ILE A 18 4.97 -0.52 5.68
C ILE A 18 5.07 0.21 4.33
N VAL A 19 4.59 -0.40 3.25
CA VAL A 19 4.61 0.21 1.92
C VAL A 19 3.75 1.48 1.88
N GLY A 20 2.54 1.42 2.44
CA GLY A 20 1.64 2.57 2.48
C GLY A 20 2.23 3.76 3.23
N ASN A 21 2.76 3.53 4.43
CA ASN A 21 3.41 4.58 5.22
C ASN A 21 4.68 5.11 4.55
N TYR A 22 5.48 4.24 3.92
CA TYR A 22 6.63 4.68 3.16
C TYR A 22 6.24 5.64 2.02
N CYS A 23 5.18 5.33 1.28
CA CYS A 23 4.67 6.23 0.24
C CYS A 23 4.26 7.58 0.83
N LEU A 24 3.47 7.58 1.90
CA LEU A 24 3.02 8.83 2.54
C LEU A 24 4.16 9.70 3.06
N MET A 25 5.20 9.09 3.65
CA MET A 25 6.38 9.80 4.15
C MET A 25 7.21 10.47 3.04
N ASN A 26 7.00 10.07 1.79
CA ASN A 26 7.71 10.61 0.62
C ASN A 26 6.75 11.37 -0.32
N ASP A 27 5.58 11.79 0.18
CA ASP A 27 4.55 12.51 -0.59
C ASP A 27 4.06 11.74 -1.83
N LEU A 28 4.18 10.41 -1.82
CA LEU A 28 3.70 9.52 -2.87
C LEU A 28 2.30 8.99 -2.54
N PRO A 29 1.47 8.70 -3.56
CA PRO A 29 0.20 8.03 -3.32
C PRO A 29 0.42 6.64 -2.70
N ALA A 30 -0.47 6.26 -1.79
CA ALA A 30 -0.35 5.06 -0.97
C ALA A 30 -0.52 3.79 -1.81
N LEU A 31 0.60 3.25 -2.31
CA LEU A 31 0.63 2.18 -3.32
C LEU A 31 -0.06 0.88 -2.84
N ASN A 32 -0.09 0.64 -1.53
CA ASN A 32 -0.79 -0.50 -0.95
C ASN A 32 -2.30 -0.50 -1.24
N ALA A 33 -2.90 0.64 -1.59
CA ALA A 33 -4.29 0.73 -2.04
C ALA A 33 -4.55 0.00 -3.38
N MET A 34 -3.52 -0.37 -4.15
CA MET A 34 -3.74 -1.27 -5.31
C MET A 34 -4.18 -2.68 -4.91
N VAL A 35 -3.93 -3.09 -3.66
CA VAL A 35 -4.26 -4.42 -3.19
C VAL A 35 -5.72 -4.44 -2.74
N VAL A 36 -6.58 -4.91 -3.64
CA VAL A 36 -8.00 -5.17 -3.35
C VAL A 36 -8.20 -6.58 -2.81
N ASN A 37 -9.15 -6.72 -1.89
CA ASN A 37 -9.65 -8.03 -1.50
C ASN A 37 -10.27 -8.72 -2.73
N ALA A 38 -9.83 -9.94 -3.00
CA ALA A 38 -10.24 -10.67 -4.21
C ALA A 38 -11.75 -10.99 -4.23
N ALA A 39 -12.37 -11.17 -3.06
CA ALA A 39 -13.78 -11.54 -2.90
C ALA A 39 -14.71 -10.32 -2.86
N THR A 40 -14.38 -9.29 -2.08
CA THR A 40 -15.25 -8.12 -1.92
C THR A 40 -14.99 -7.01 -2.94
N LYS A 41 -13.84 -7.06 -3.65
CA LYS A 41 -13.34 -5.98 -4.53
C LYS A 41 -13.13 -4.65 -3.81
N GLU A 42 -13.19 -4.66 -2.48
CA GLU A 42 -12.97 -3.50 -1.64
C GLU A 42 -11.54 -3.50 -1.10
N PRO A 43 -10.98 -2.32 -0.77
CA PRO A 43 -9.74 -2.26 -0.01
C PRO A 43 -9.90 -3.03 1.31
N GLY A 44 -8.89 -3.82 1.67
CA GLY A 44 -8.82 -4.40 3.02
C GLY A 44 -8.77 -3.28 4.07
N GLY A 45 -9.28 -3.53 5.28
CA GLY A 45 -9.30 -2.54 6.36
C GLY A 45 -7.91 -2.00 6.76
N ASP A 46 -6.85 -2.71 6.38
CA ASP A 46 -5.45 -2.35 6.63
C ASP A 46 -4.81 -1.52 5.50
N VAL A 47 -5.59 -1.10 4.51
CA VAL A 47 -5.12 -0.22 3.44
C VAL A 47 -4.91 1.19 3.99
N VAL A 48 -3.68 1.67 3.85
CA VAL A 48 -3.33 3.06 4.13
C VAL A 48 -3.81 3.92 2.96
N LEU A 49 -4.46 5.02 3.27
CA LEU A 49 -4.86 6.04 2.29
C LEU A 49 -4.18 7.35 2.64
N THR A 50 -3.97 8.20 1.62
CA THR A 50 -3.59 9.59 1.88
C THR A 50 -4.70 10.25 2.69
N PRO A 51 -4.38 10.98 3.79
CA PRO A 51 -5.38 11.66 4.59
C PRO A 51 -6.33 12.53 3.74
N GLY A 52 -7.65 12.35 3.94
CA GLY A 52 -8.68 13.07 3.21
C GLY A 52 -8.98 12.55 1.79
N ARG A 53 -8.27 11.50 1.31
CA ARG A 53 -8.61 10.83 0.03
C ARG A 53 -9.53 9.64 0.25
N THR A 54 -10.48 9.48 -0.68
CA THR A 54 -11.23 8.24 -0.85
C THR A 54 -10.38 7.21 -1.60
N PHE A 55 -10.70 5.92 -1.44
CA PHE A 55 -10.04 4.84 -2.16
C PHE A 55 -9.97 5.06 -3.68
N GLY A 56 -11.07 5.48 -4.31
CA GLY A 56 -11.08 5.75 -5.75
C GLY A 56 -10.22 6.95 -6.16
N GLN A 57 -10.06 7.95 -5.28
CA GLN A 57 -9.12 9.06 -5.50
C GLN A 57 -7.68 8.59 -5.36
N GLU A 58 -7.39 7.73 -4.39
CA GLU A 58 -6.06 7.14 -4.20
C GLU A 58 -5.64 6.31 -5.41
N LEU A 59 -6.50 5.39 -5.88
CA LEU A 59 -6.22 4.60 -7.08
C LEU A 59 -5.93 5.48 -8.30
N ARG A 60 -6.72 6.54 -8.52
CA ARG A 60 -6.47 7.48 -9.62
C ARG A 60 -5.13 8.20 -9.48
N ALA A 61 -4.72 8.55 -8.26
CA ALA A 61 -3.42 9.16 -8.01
C ALA A 61 -2.27 8.18 -8.31
N ILE A 62 -2.40 6.93 -7.87
CA ILE A 62 -1.42 5.85 -8.15
C ILE A 62 -1.23 5.66 -9.65
N TYR A 63 -2.32 5.59 -10.44
CA TYR A 63 -2.24 5.42 -11.89
C TYR A 63 -1.68 6.63 -12.64
N ARG A 64 -1.69 7.82 -12.02
CA ARG A 64 -1.15 9.05 -12.62
C ARG A 64 0.30 9.32 -12.24
N GLN A 65 0.77 8.73 -11.15
CA GLN A 65 2.17 8.84 -10.72
C GLN A 65 3.07 8.15 -11.75
N ASP A 66 4.11 8.85 -12.19
CA ASP A 66 5.20 8.20 -12.92
C ASP A 66 6.09 7.46 -11.92
N TRP A 67 6.02 6.13 -11.96
CA TRP A 67 6.79 5.27 -11.06
C TRP A 67 8.22 5.04 -11.55
N TYR A 68 8.55 5.40 -12.80
CA TYR A 68 9.92 5.30 -13.31
C TYR A 68 10.84 6.39 -12.74
N GLU A 69 10.27 7.47 -12.22
CA GLU A 69 11.00 8.52 -11.52
C GLU A 69 11.35 8.16 -10.06
N VAL A 70 10.81 7.05 -9.54
CA VAL A 70 10.94 6.64 -8.14
C VAL A 70 11.84 5.42 -8.01
N GLY A 71 12.91 5.54 -7.23
CA GLY A 71 13.79 4.43 -6.90
C GLY A 71 13.14 3.43 -5.95
N VAL A 72 13.43 2.14 -6.14
CA VAL A 72 12.97 1.09 -5.21
C VAL A 72 13.63 1.28 -3.84
N PRO A 73 12.87 1.30 -2.73
CA PRO A 73 13.46 1.45 -1.41
C PRO A 73 14.35 0.26 -1.03
N THR A 74 15.41 0.55 -0.29
CA THR A 74 16.25 -0.51 0.28
C THR A 74 15.55 -1.18 1.46
N THR A 75 15.97 -2.39 1.82
CA THR A 75 15.50 -3.07 3.04
C THR A 75 15.73 -2.23 4.29
N GLY A 76 16.85 -1.50 4.37
CA GLY A 76 17.14 -0.61 5.49
C GLY A 76 16.16 0.56 5.59
N THR A 77 15.73 1.10 4.45
CA THR A 77 14.70 2.16 4.39
C THR A 77 13.36 1.63 4.90
N LEU A 78 12.92 0.47 4.40
CA LEU A 78 11.65 -0.14 4.82
C LEU A 78 11.66 -0.52 6.31
N ARG A 79 12.80 -0.95 6.85
CA ARG A 79 12.97 -1.25 8.27
C ARG A 79 12.74 -0.03 9.16
N LYS A 80 13.26 1.15 8.76
CA LYS A 80 13.04 2.40 9.51
C LYS A 80 11.56 2.77 9.58
N VAL A 81 10.83 2.60 8.48
CA VAL A 81 9.38 2.82 8.45
C VAL A 81 8.70 1.87 9.42
N TRP A 82 9.02 0.58 9.35
CA TRP A 82 8.48 -0.43 10.26
C TRP A 82 8.73 -0.11 11.74
N GLU A 83 9.94 0.35 12.10
CA GLU A 83 10.29 0.71 13.47
C GLU A 83 9.61 2.01 13.95
N SER A 84 9.07 2.82 13.04
CA SER A 84 8.40 4.09 13.32
C SER A 84 6.87 4.03 13.32
N MET A 85 6.31 2.89 12.90
CA MET A 85 4.86 2.60 12.91
C MET A 85 4.42 2.02 14.25
#